data_AF-A0A1L9TM97-F1
#
_entry.id   AF-A0A1L9TM97-F1
#
_cell.length_a   1.000
_cell.length_b   1.000
_cell.length_c   1.000
_cell.angle_alpha   90.00
_cell.angle_beta   90.00
_cell.angle_gamma   90.00
#
_symmetry.space_group_name_H-M   'P 1'
#
loop_
_entity.id
_entity.type
_entity.pdbx_description
1 polymer ?
#
loop_
_entity_poly.entity_id
_entity_poly.type
_entity_poly.pdbx_seq_one_letter_code
_entity_poly.pdbx_strand_id
1 'polypeptide(L)'
;MKFTLTTLALFLAGTSAAPAATPTPNPYPYSIDQITLYHLIESNTWDLTISITKRDPYGAALESTSCHSAWIDGATYVAREVCQDPNYAFWLPNGAPNPREGWDVIVDGPAGQAEGAIAYGPKYSCGPYEGEIGNIDTECATRNGGWFFLHERESV
;
A
#
# COMPACT_ATOMS: atom_id res chain seq x y z
N MET A 1 -66.54 -51.36 -9.70
CA MET A 1 -65.16 -50.95 -9.38
C MET A 1 -65.04 -49.46 -9.63
N LYS A 2 -64.83 -48.65 -8.59
CA LYS A 2 -64.63 -47.19 -8.71
C LYS A 2 -63.17 -46.91 -8.37
N PHE A 3 -62.44 -46.37 -9.34
CA PHE A 3 -61.06 -45.92 -9.24
C PHE A 3 -61.04 -44.49 -8.73
N THR A 4 -60.29 -44.24 -7.66
CA THR A 4 -59.80 -42.88 -7.34
C THR A 4 -58.48 -43.01 -6.59
N LEU A 5 -57.38 -42.75 -7.30
CA LEU A 5 -56.05 -42.49 -6.76
C LEU A 5 -55.91 -40.97 -6.63
N THR A 6 -55.75 -40.47 -5.41
CA THR A 6 -55.48 -39.05 -5.15
C THR A 6 -53.98 -38.88 -4.91
N THR A 7 -53.32 -38.27 -5.87
CA THR A 7 -51.94 -37.79 -5.82
C THR A 7 -51.89 -36.49 -5.02
N LEU A 8 -50.94 -36.34 -4.10
CA LEU A 8 -50.44 -35.02 -3.68
C LEU A 8 -48.92 -35.10 -3.52
N ALA A 9 -48.21 -34.52 -4.47
CA ALA A 9 -46.75 -34.41 -4.46
C ALA A 9 -46.33 -33.24 -3.56
N LEU A 10 -45.43 -33.50 -2.60
CA LEU A 10 -44.75 -32.45 -1.86
C LEU A 10 -43.65 -31.83 -2.75
N PHE A 11 -43.82 -30.57 -3.13
CA PHE A 11 -42.71 -29.73 -3.61
C PHE A 11 -42.12 -28.98 -2.42
N LEU A 12 -40.97 -29.45 -1.93
CA LEU A 12 -40.10 -28.69 -1.05
C LEU A 12 -39.39 -27.63 -1.88
N ALA A 13 -39.76 -26.36 -1.68
CA ALA A 13 -39.02 -25.22 -2.22
C ALA A 13 -37.68 -25.11 -1.49
N GLY A 14 -36.60 -25.57 -2.12
CA GLY A 14 -35.24 -25.32 -1.66
C GLY A 14 -34.90 -23.85 -1.87
N THR A 15 -34.63 -23.12 -0.78
CA THR A 15 -34.02 -21.80 -0.83
C THR A 15 -32.57 -21.97 -1.26
N SER A 16 -32.27 -21.70 -2.54
CA SER A 16 -30.90 -21.58 -3.01
C SER A 16 -30.31 -20.27 -2.48
N ALA A 17 -29.57 -20.33 -1.38
CA ALA A 17 -28.65 -19.26 -1.02
C ALA A 17 -27.62 -19.14 -2.15
N ALA A 18 -27.57 -17.99 -2.80
CA ALA A 18 -26.53 -17.70 -3.79
C ALA A 18 -25.15 -17.87 -3.11
N PRO A 19 -24.15 -18.48 -3.78
CA PRO A 19 -22.80 -18.50 -3.25
C PRO A 19 -22.37 -17.05 -3.04
N ALA A 20 -21.93 -16.72 -1.82
CA ALA A 20 -21.24 -15.47 -1.59
C ALA A 20 -20.10 -15.38 -2.60
N ALA A 21 -20.05 -14.30 -3.38
CA ALA A 21 -18.94 -14.06 -4.28
C ALA A 21 -17.67 -14.09 -3.43
N THR A 22 -16.84 -15.12 -3.62
CA THR A 22 -15.50 -15.16 -3.03
C THR A 22 -14.78 -13.93 -3.55
N PRO A 23 -14.31 -13.01 -2.68
CA PRO A 23 -13.53 -11.87 -3.14
C PRO A 23 -12.35 -12.41 -3.95
N THR A 24 -12.27 -12.00 -5.21
CA THR A 24 -11.12 -12.31 -6.04
C THR A 24 -9.91 -11.60 -5.41
N PRO A 25 -8.79 -12.30 -5.15
CA PRO A 25 -7.59 -11.66 -4.64
C PRO A 25 -7.22 -10.48 -5.53
N ASN A 26 -7.06 -9.30 -4.95
CA ASN A 26 -6.52 -8.17 -5.69
C ASN A 26 -4.99 -8.31 -5.64
N PRO A 27 -4.31 -8.63 -6.76
CA PRO A 27 -2.87 -8.84 -6.74
C PRO A 27 -2.09 -7.57 -6.37
N TYR A 28 -2.73 -6.40 -6.48
CA TYR A 28 -2.15 -5.10 -6.17
C TYR A 28 -3.16 -4.19 -5.47
N PRO A 29 -3.50 -4.46 -4.18
CA PRO A 29 -4.51 -3.69 -3.48
C PRO A 29 -4.11 -2.23 -3.26
N TYR A 30 -2.79 -1.96 -3.27
CA TYR A 30 -2.21 -0.64 -3.05
C TYR A 30 -1.05 -0.34 -4.01
N SER A 31 -0.75 0.94 -4.15
CA SER A 31 0.51 1.43 -4.72
C SER A 31 1.05 2.63 -3.94
N ILE A 32 2.36 2.86 -4.05
CA ILE A 32 2.99 4.13 -3.70
C ILE A 32 3.16 4.95 -4.98
N ASP A 33 2.45 6.08 -5.06
CA ASP A 33 2.36 6.89 -6.28
C ASP A 33 3.30 8.11 -6.24
N GLN A 34 3.51 8.67 -5.06
CA GLN A 34 4.39 9.80 -4.84
C GLN A 34 5.28 9.52 -3.64
N ILE A 35 6.54 9.85 -3.79
CA ILE A 35 7.57 9.77 -2.76
C ILE A 35 8.30 11.09 -2.81
N THR A 36 8.42 11.73 -1.65
CA THR A 36 9.32 12.85 -1.41
C THR A 36 10.06 12.53 -0.13
N LEU A 37 11.38 12.50 -0.20
CA LEU A 37 12.24 12.15 0.93
C LEU A 37 13.40 13.14 0.99
N TYR A 38 13.49 13.87 2.08
CA TYR A 38 14.53 14.86 2.31
C TYR A 38 15.52 14.39 3.36
N HIS A 39 16.81 14.64 3.14
CA HIS A 39 17.81 14.52 4.19
C HIS A 39 18.10 15.88 4.80
N LEU A 40 17.81 15.99 6.10
CA LEU A 40 17.99 17.20 6.90
C LEU A 40 19.37 17.18 7.55
N ILE A 41 20.20 18.18 7.23
CA ILE A 41 21.62 18.23 7.63
C ILE A 41 21.76 18.40 9.14
N GLU A 42 21.03 19.36 9.72
CA GLU A 42 21.18 19.73 11.14
C GLU A 42 20.79 18.60 12.10
N SER A 43 19.79 17.80 11.74
CA SER A 43 19.27 16.71 12.57
C SER A 43 19.70 15.33 12.10
N ASN A 44 20.46 15.23 11.00
CA ASN A 44 20.84 13.96 10.36
C ASN A 44 19.63 13.03 10.18
N THR A 45 18.52 13.61 9.72
CA THR A 45 17.20 12.96 9.67
C THR A 45 16.73 12.85 8.23
N TRP A 46 16.15 11.71 7.90
CA TRP A 46 15.35 11.52 6.70
C TRP A 46 13.89 11.84 7.02
N ASP A 47 13.30 12.75 6.27
CA ASP A 47 11.91 13.16 6.34
C ASP A 47 11.18 12.64 5.08
N LEU A 48 10.31 11.65 5.26
CA LEU A 48 9.58 10.96 4.22
C LEU A 48 8.13 11.41 4.19
N THR A 49 7.66 11.77 3.00
CA THR A 49 6.24 11.84 2.66
C THR A 49 5.94 10.89 1.50
N ILE A 50 4.90 10.07 1.63
CA ILE A 50 4.42 9.16 0.59
C ILE A 50 2.92 9.33 0.34
N SER A 51 2.50 9.04 -0.89
CA SER A 51 1.08 8.87 -1.24
C SER A 51 0.77 7.39 -1.45
N ILE A 52 -0.10 6.84 -0.62
CA ILE A 52 -0.63 5.48 -0.75
C ILE A 52 -1.95 5.57 -1.50
N THR A 53 -2.06 4.84 -2.62
CA THR A 53 -3.28 4.76 -3.42
C THR A 53 -3.85 3.36 -3.38
N LYS A 54 -5.10 3.23 -2.95
CA LYS A 54 -5.87 1.98 -3.08
C LYS A 54 -6.33 1.83 -4.52
N ARG A 55 -6.22 0.60 -5.04
CA ARG A 55 -6.57 0.30 -6.42
C ARG A 55 -7.63 -0.77 -6.55
N ASP A 56 -8.36 -0.73 -7.64
CA ASP A 56 -9.26 -1.81 -8.03
C ASP A 56 -8.47 -3.00 -8.60
N PRO A 57 -9.11 -4.16 -8.84
CA PRO A 57 -8.44 -5.33 -9.42
C PRO A 57 -7.85 -5.13 -10.82
N TYR A 58 -8.19 -4.04 -11.52
CA TYR A 58 -7.67 -3.68 -12.84
C TYR A 58 -6.55 -2.62 -12.75
N GLY A 59 -6.17 -2.20 -11.52
CA GLY A 59 -5.12 -1.22 -11.28
C GLY A 59 -5.57 0.24 -11.36
N ALA A 60 -6.88 0.52 -11.47
CA ALA A 60 -7.39 1.89 -11.44
C ALA A 60 -7.31 2.45 -10.01
N ALA A 61 -6.91 3.71 -9.88
CA ALA A 61 -6.88 4.41 -8.60
C ALA A 61 -8.31 4.67 -8.09
N LEU A 62 -8.58 4.30 -6.83
CA LEU A 62 -9.88 4.50 -6.18
C LEU A 62 -9.83 5.65 -5.18
N GLU A 63 -8.85 5.63 -4.29
CA GLU A 63 -8.64 6.62 -3.24
C GLU A 63 -7.15 6.70 -2.90
N SER A 64 -6.69 7.87 -2.44
CA SER A 64 -5.30 8.10 -2.05
C SER A 64 -5.23 8.81 -0.70
N THR A 65 -4.19 8.51 0.07
CA THR A 65 -3.91 9.16 1.35
C THR A 65 -2.43 9.46 1.49
N SER A 66 -2.11 10.56 2.19
CA SER A 66 -0.73 10.96 2.47
C SER A 66 -0.26 10.37 3.79
N CYS A 67 0.97 9.88 3.84
CA CYS A 67 1.60 9.37 5.05
C CYS A 67 2.97 10.00 5.21
N HIS A 68 3.37 10.19 6.47
CA HIS A 68 4.63 10.83 6.81
C HIS A 68 5.38 9.99 7.85
N SER A 69 6.70 9.91 7.72
CA SER A 69 7.59 9.30 8.72
C SER A 69 8.93 10.02 8.69
N ALA A 70 9.62 10.07 9.83
CA ALA A 70 10.97 10.58 9.89
C ALA A 70 11.87 9.69 10.75
N TRP A 71 13.14 9.54 10.36
CA TRP A 71 14.10 8.70 11.07
C TRP A 71 15.53 9.21 10.92
N ILE A 72 16.41 8.83 11.85
CA ILE A 72 17.84 9.17 11.79
C ILE A 72 18.53 8.35 10.70
N ASP A 73 19.48 8.95 9.97
CA ASP A 73 20.29 8.24 8.98
C ASP A 73 20.92 6.95 9.53
N GLY A 74 20.89 5.88 8.74
CA GLY A 74 21.34 4.55 9.16
C GLY A 74 20.33 3.76 10.03
N ALA A 75 19.09 4.23 10.21
CA ALA A 75 18.11 3.53 11.02
C ALA A 75 17.78 2.12 10.49
N THR A 76 17.99 1.10 11.34
CA THR A 76 17.58 -0.29 11.10
C THR A 76 16.16 -0.58 11.57
N TYR A 77 15.46 0.43 12.06
CA TYR A 77 14.08 0.36 12.52
C TYR A 77 13.40 1.69 12.24
N VAL A 78 12.23 1.66 11.62
CA VAL A 78 11.33 2.81 11.43
C VAL A 78 9.95 2.38 11.92
N ALA A 79 9.38 3.18 12.81
CA ALA A 79 8.14 2.83 13.48
C ALA A 79 6.94 2.80 12.51
N ARG A 80 5.86 2.17 12.96
CA ARG A 80 4.57 2.23 12.27
C ARG A 80 3.92 3.59 12.46
N GLU A 81 3.61 4.24 11.34
CA GLU A 81 2.98 5.55 11.29
C GLU A 81 1.57 5.44 10.75
N VAL A 82 0.65 6.18 11.37
CA VAL A 82 -0.73 6.32 10.90
C VAL A 82 -0.76 7.43 9.86
N CYS A 83 -1.40 7.17 8.72
CA CYS A 83 -1.52 8.13 7.64
C CYS A 83 -2.53 9.23 7.97
N GLN A 84 -2.66 10.21 7.08
CA GLN A 84 -3.68 11.25 7.19
C GLN A 84 -5.11 10.67 7.24
N ASP A 85 -5.36 9.62 6.45
CA ASP A 85 -6.51 8.75 6.66
C ASP A 85 -6.17 7.72 7.75
N PRO A 86 -6.84 7.74 8.91
CA PRO A 86 -6.51 6.88 10.04
C PRO A 86 -6.81 5.39 9.79
N ASN A 87 -7.51 5.04 8.71
CA ASN A 87 -7.70 3.66 8.29
C ASN A 87 -6.45 3.06 7.63
N TYR A 88 -5.44 3.89 7.37
CA TYR A 88 -4.20 3.50 6.72
C TYR A 88 -3.02 3.70 7.66
N ALA A 89 -2.07 2.79 7.57
CA ALA A 89 -0.77 2.93 8.20
C ALA A 89 0.33 2.33 7.33
N PHE A 90 1.56 2.75 7.59
CA PHE A 90 2.72 2.18 6.92
C PHE A 90 3.92 2.07 7.86
N TRP A 91 4.87 1.22 7.50
CA TRP A 91 6.17 1.12 8.16
C TRP A 91 7.21 0.54 7.23
N LEU A 92 8.48 0.70 7.60
CA LEU A 92 9.61 0.12 6.88
C LEU A 92 10.12 -1.10 7.67
N PRO A 93 9.78 -2.34 7.28
CA PRO A 93 10.04 -3.55 8.09
C PRO A 93 11.51 -3.76 8.42
N ASN A 94 12.40 -3.34 7.54
CA ASN A 94 13.85 -3.49 7.67
C ASN A 94 14.54 -2.17 8.06
N GLY A 95 13.75 -1.19 8.50
CA GLY A 95 14.18 0.21 8.58
C GLY A 95 14.53 0.77 7.19
N ALA A 96 15.43 1.73 7.15
CA ALA A 96 15.98 2.28 5.92
C ALA A 96 17.42 2.75 6.18
N PRO A 97 18.38 1.82 6.32
CA PRO A 97 19.77 2.16 6.60
C PRO A 97 20.45 2.90 5.45
N ASN A 98 20.01 2.65 4.21
CA ASN A 98 20.50 3.32 3.00
C ASN A 98 19.32 3.79 2.12
N PRO A 99 18.56 4.83 2.52
CA PRO A 99 17.34 5.25 1.79
C PRO A 99 17.60 5.65 0.33
N ARG A 100 18.86 5.97 0.01
CA ARG A 100 19.30 6.31 -1.36
C ARG A 100 19.28 5.13 -2.32
N GLU A 101 19.54 3.93 -1.83
CA GLU A 101 19.62 2.71 -2.65
C GLU A 101 18.27 2.01 -2.75
N GLY A 102 17.42 2.19 -1.74
CA GLY A 102 16.06 1.70 -1.71
C GLY A 102 15.63 1.30 -0.30
N TRP A 103 14.37 0.90 -0.17
CA TRP A 103 13.76 0.50 1.09
C TRP A 103 12.51 -0.33 0.83
N ASP A 104 12.18 -1.19 1.80
CA ASP A 104 10.94 -1.95 1.79
C ASP A 104 9.85 -1.21 2.54
N VAL A 105 8.60 -1.42 2.14
CA VAL A 105 7.44 -0.82 2.79
C VAL A 105 6.36 -1.86 2.97
N ILE A 106 5.70 -1.78 4.12
CA ILE A 106 4.42 -2.44 4.34
C ILE A 106 3.36 -1.37 4.56
N VAL A 107 2.21 -1.59 3.94
CA VAL A 107 1.00 -0.80 4.08
C VAL A 107 -0.08 -1.69 4.70
N ASP A 108 -0.82 -1.12 5.64
CA ASP A 108 -1.97 -1.72 6.30
C ASP A 108 -3.18 -0.82 6.08
N GLY A 109 -4.27 -1.37 5.54
CA GLY A 109 -5.47 -0.59 5.23
C GLY A 109 -6.73 -1.43 4.99
N PRO A 110 -7.81 -0.80 4.49
CA PRO A 110 -9.12 -1.45 4.35
C PRO A 110 -9.19 -2.70 3.44
N ALA A 111 -8.21 -2.87 2.56
CA ALA A 111 -8.09 -4.00 1.63
C ALA A 111 -7.08 -5.06 2.12
N GLY A 112 -6.61 -4.96 3.37
CA GLY A 112 -5.63 -5.86 3.95
C GLY A 112 -4.24 -5.24 4.04
N GLN A 113 -3.22 -6.09 4.21
CA GLN A 113 -1.82 -5.68 4.20
C GLN A 113 -1.19 -5.93 2.84
N ALA A 114 -0.31 -5.02 2.43
CA ALA A 114 0.48 -5.17 1.22
C ALA A 114 1.92 -4.75 1.47
N GLU A 115 2.84 -5.31 0.70
CA GLU A 115 4.27 -5.03 0.80
C GLU A 115 4.92 -4.84 -0.57
N GLY A 116 6.06 -4.17 -0.57
CA GLY A 116 6.86 -4.00 -1.78
C GLY A 116 8.17 -3.27 -1.51
N ALA A 117 9.03 -3.26 -2.53
CA ALA A 117 10.31 -2.58 -2.48
C ALA A 117 10.29 -1.31 -3.34
N ILE A 118 10.81 -0.22 -2.78
CA ILE A 118 11.15 1.00 -3.50
C ILE A 118 12.64 0.92 -3.84
N ALA A 119 12.95 0.42 -5.03
CA ALA A 119 14.31 0.30 -5.51
C ALA A 119 14.76 1.58 -6.23
N TYR A 120 16.03 1.96 -6.03
CA TYR A 120 16.66 3.00 -6.85
C TYR A 120 16.60 2.65 -8.34
N GLY A 121 16.27 3.65 -9.16
CA GLY A 121 16.21 3.50 -10.61
C GLY A 121 15.38 4.57 -11.31
N PRO A 122 14.86 4.29 -12.51
CA PRO A 122 14.13 5.28 -13.31
C PRO A 122 12.85 5.83 -12.66
N LYS A 123 12.28 5.10 -11.70
CA LYS A 123 11.04 5.48 -10.99
C LYS A 123 11.30 6.18 -9.65
N TYR A 124 12.45 5.96 -9.02
CA TYR A 124 12.83 6.55 -7.73
C TYR A 124 14.32 6.83 -7.76
N SER A 125 14.70 8.09 -7.58
CA SER A 125 16.11 8.48 -7.57
C SER A 125 16.36 9.60 -6.57
N CYS A 126 17.61 9.63 -6.09
CA CYS A 126 18.11 10.63 -5.16
C CYS A 126 19.17 11.50 -5.83
N GLY A 127 19.18 12.77 -5.49
CA GLY A 127 20.20 13.72 -5.93
C GLY A 127 20.38 14.85 -4.93
N PRO A 128 21.33 15.76 -5.19
CA PRO A 128 21.44 17.01 -4.44
C PRO A 128 20.11 17.76 -4.45
N TYR A 129 19.75 18.36 -3.32
CA TYR A 129 18.58 19.22 -3.27
C TYR A 129 18.84 20.53 -4.03
N GLU A 130 17.94 20.88 -4.95
CA GLU A 130 18.07 22.07 -5.81
C GLU A 130 17.16 23.24 -5.38
N GLY A 131 16.44 23.10 -4.26
CA GLY A 131 15.56 24.15 -3.74
C GLY A 131 16.27 25.16 -2.83
N GLU A 132 15.49 26.10 -2.26
CA GLU A 132 16.02 27.21 -1.46
C GLU A 132 16.14 26.91 0.05
N ILE A 133 15.65 25.75 0.50
CA ILE A 133 15.70 25.34 1.91
C ILE A 133 17.13 24.89 2.27
N GLY A 134 17.87 25.73 3.00
CA GLY A 134 19.29 25.52 3.31
C GLY A 134 19.63 24.36 4.25
N ASN A 135 18.63 23.72 4.89
CA ASN A 135 18.84 22.56 5.77
C ASN A 135 18.70 21.21 5.05
N ILE A 136 18.53 21.19 3.73
CA ILE A 136 18.34 19.97 2.96
C ILE A 136 19.54 19.79 2.03
N ASP A 137 20.25 18.66 2.13
CA ASP A 137 21.34 18.33 1.20
C ASP A 137 20.90 17.41 0.06
N THR A 138 19.85 16.62 0.27
CA THR A 138 19.43 15.54 -0.62
C THR A 138 17.93 15.49 -0.72
N GLU A 139 17.45 15.27 -1.94
CA GLU A 139 16.08 14.89 -2.23
C GLU A 139 16.06 13.55 -2.97
N CYS A 140 15.27 12.62 -2.47
CA CYS A 140 14.83 11.45 -3.21
C CYS A 140 13.35 11.60 -3.55
N ALA A 141 13.00 11.30 -4.80
CA ALA A 141 11.62 11.43 -5.23
C ALA A 141 11.24 10.42 -6.30
N THR A 142 9.93 10.21 -6.42
CA THR A 142 9.36 9.54 -7.60
C THR A 142 9.67 10.34 -8.87
N ARG A 143 10.08 9.65 -9.94
CA ARG A 143 10.36 10.24 -11.26
C ARG A 143 9.56 9.55 -12.37
N ASN A 144 9.41 10.23 -13.51
CA ASN A 144 8.83 9.69 -14.74
C ASN A 144 7.40 9.10 -14.59
N GLY A 145 6.59 9.66 -13.68
CA GLY A 145 5.25 9.13 -13.40
C GLY A 145 5.26 7.70 -12.84
N GLY A 146 6.38 7.28 -12.23
CA GLY A 146 6.54 5.95 -11.68
C GLY A 146 5.62 5.70 -10.49
N TRP A 147 4.88 4.60 -10.51
CA TRP A 147 4.22 4.05 -9.33
C TRP A 147 4.83 2.69 -8.98
N PHE A 148 4.75 2.37 -7.70
CA PHE A 148 5.20 1.10 -7.13
C PHE A 148 3.96 0.35 -6.64
N PHE A 149 3.51 -0.63 -7.42
CA PHE A 149 2.42 -1.49 -6.98
C PHE A 149 2.93 -2.41 -5.88
N LEU A 150 2.15 -2.52 -4.81
CA LEU A 150 2.43 -3.37 -3.67
C LEU A 150 1.64 -4.66 -3.83
N HIS A 151 2.26 -5.79 -3.49
CA HIS A 151 1.62 -7.09 -3.53
C HIS A 151 0.96 -7.39 -2.18
N GLU A 152 -0.13 -8.17 -2.20
CA GLU A 152 -0.72 -8.66 -0.96
C GLU A 152 0.33 -9.41 -0.12
N ARG A 153 0.40 -9.07 1.16
CA ARG A 153 1.35 -9.71 2.07
C ARG A 153 0.83 -11.08 2.49
N GLU A 154 1.60 -12.12 2.20
CA GLU A 154 1.25 -13.47 2.65
C GLU A 154 1.25 -13.53 4.18
N SER A 155 0.21 -14.17 4.75
CA SER A 155 0.16 -14.39 6.19
C SER A 155 1.21 -15.42 6.58
N VAL A 156 2.15 -15.03 7.44
CA VAL A 156 3.17 -15.91 8.05
C VAL A 156 2.54 -16.78 9.13
#